data_AF-A0A820BP93-F1
#
_entry.id   AF-A0A820BP93-F1
#
_cell.length_a   1.000
_cell.length_b   1.000
_cell.length_c   1.000
_cell.angle_alpha   90.00
_cell.angle_beta   90.00
_cell.angle_gamma   90.00
#
_symmetry.space_group_name_H-M   'P 1'
#
loop_
_entity.id
_entity.type
_entity.pdbx_description
1 polymer ?
#
loop_
_entity_poly.entity_id
_entity_poly.type
_entity_poly.pdbx_seq_one_letter_code
_entity_poly.pdbx_strand_id
1 'polypeptide(L)'
;ELIVLDPSDPELLPFPSKLMRAASERGITFELIYSNALRDSFERRNLLAFGRALATNIFKHGQSIIFSSNASNSLQIRSPYDMMEIGQLFGFNEELSKKIINQNPMDVLARSFSRRKTVQGTVWLDTEKDNKQQTTIEPFIATETITL
;
A
#
# COMPACT_ATOMS: atom_id res chain seq x y z
N GLU A 1 -3.05 -1.40 9.18
CA GLU A 1 -1.88 -0.57 9.57
C GLU A 1 -0.93 -0.49 8.38
N LEU A 2 0.02 0.45 8.39
CA LEU A 2 0.99 0.62 7.30
C LEU A 2 2.40 0.45 7.86
N ILE A 3 3.20 -0.44 7.27
CA ILE A 3 4.60 -0.65 7.63
C ILE A 3 5.47 -0.24 6.45
N VAL A 4 6.38 0.71 6.70
CA VAL A 4 7.37 1.14 5.69
C VAL A 4 8.52 0.16 5.66
N LEU A 5 8.85 -0.33 4.47
CA LEU A 5 10.03 -1.16 4.27
C LEU A 5 11.19 -0.27 3.83
N ASP A 6 12.24 -0.23 4.65
CA ASP A 6 13.46 0.48 4.33
C ASP A 6 14.42 -0.45 3.55
N PRO A 7 14.67 -0.20 2.25
CA PRO A 7 15.61 -1.00 1.47
C PRO A 7 17.08 -0.74 1.86
N SER A 8 17.36 0.20 2.76
CA SER A 8 18.71 0.44 3.29
C SER A 8 19.18 -0.68 4.21
N ASP A 9 18.25 -1.43 4.81
CA ASP A 9 18.55 -2.56 5.70
C ASP A 9 18.29 -3.89 4.97
N PRO A 10 19.31 -4.48 4.31
CA PRO A 10 19.15 -5.74 3.59
C PRO A 10 18.92 -6.95 4.52
N GLU A 11 19.14 -6.83 5.83
CA GLU A 11 18.98 -7.94 6.79
C GLU A 11 17.50 -8.32 7.00
N LEU A 12 16.56 -7.47 6.58
CA LEU A 12 15.13 -7.75 6.56
C LEU A 12 14.74 -8.90 5.61
N LEU A 13 15.62 -9.27 4.66
CA LEU A 13 15.39 -10.39 3.74
C LEU A 13 16.10 -11.68 4.19
N PRO A 14 15.47 -12.86 4.01
CA PRO A 14 14.13 -13.09 3.48
C PRO A 14 13.03 -12.90 4.53
N PHE A 15 11.85 -12.46 4.10
CA PHE A 15 10.71 -12.31 5.01
C PHE A 15 10.24 -13.67 5.58
N PRO A 16 10.22 -13.86 6.91
CA PRO A 16 9.74 -15.10 7.51
C PRO A 16 8.27 -15.35 7.19
N SER A 17 7.94 -16.52 6.63
CA SER A 17 6.56 -16.85 6.21
C SER A 17 5.53 -16.72 7.35
N LYS A 18 5.91 -17.08 8.59
CA LYS A 18 5.04 -16.95 9.77
C LYS A 18 4.69 -15.49 10.07
N LEU A 19 5.65 -14.58 9.91
CA LEU A 19 5.44 -13.14 10.08
C LEU A 19 4.54 -12.60 8.96
N MET A 20 4.82 -12.98 7.72
CA MET A 20 4.04 -12.55 6.56
C MET A 20 2.58 -13.03 6.66
N ARG A 21 2.33 -14.27 7.09
CA ARG A 21 0.98 -14.78 7.31
C ARG A 21 0.25 -13.99 8.40
N ALA A 22 0.90 -13.78 9.55
CA ALA A 22 0.33 -12.99 10.64
C ALA A 22 0.03 -11.54 10.22
N ALA A 23 0.88 -10.94 9.38
CA ALA A 23 0.65 -9.62 8.82
C ALA A 23 -0.57 -9.58 7.88
N SER A 24 -0.74 -10.62 7.04
CA SER A 24 -1.91 -10.76 6.17
C SER A 24 -3.20 -10.91 6.97
N GLU A 25 -3.22 -11.80 7.97
CA GLU A 25 -4.37 -12.04 8.87
C GLU A 25 -4.79 -10.77 9.63
N ARG A 26 -3.84 -9.87 9.93
CA ARG A 26 -4.10 -8.58 10.60
C ARG A 26 -4.44 -7.43 9.64
N GLY A 27 -4.45 -7.66 8.33
CA GLY A 27 -4.69 -6.59 7.34
C GLY A 27 -3.61 -5.50 7.37
N ILE A 28 -2.35 -5.89 7.64
CA ILE A 28 -1.18 -5.02 7.56
C ILE A 28 -0.82 -4.85 6.08
N THR A 29 -0.54 -3.60 5.70
CA THR A 29 -0.08 -3.25 4.37
C THR A 29 1.37 -2.82 4.42
N PHE A 30 2.17 -3.27 3.47
CA PHE A 30 3.57 -2.88 3.33
C PHE A 30 3.72 -1.73 2.33
N GLU A 31 4.51 -0.72 2.66
CA GLU A 31 4.84 0.39 1.77
C GLU A 31 6.21 0.17 1.14
N LEU A 32 6.26 0.26 -0.19
CA LEU A 32 7.48 0.28 -0.98
C LEU A 32 7.71 1.67 -1.55
N ILE A 33 8.83 2.28 -1.14
CA ILE A 33 9.25 3.59 -1.62
C ILE A 33 10.07 3.42 -2.90
N TYR A 34 9.46 3.70 -4.06
CA TYR A 34 10.14 3.48 -5.34
C TYR A 34 11.28 4.46 -5.62
N SER A 35 11.23 5.67 -5.02
CA SER A 35 12.25 6.69 -5.28
C SER A 35 13.64 6.31 -4.77
N ASN A 36 13.73 5.36 -3.83
CA ASN A 36 15.01 4.82 -3.35
C ASN A 36 15.82 4.19 -4.50
N ALA A 37 15.14 3.59 -5.49
CA ALA A 37 15.82 3.09 -6.70
C ALA A 37 16.40 4.18 -7.61
N LEU A 38 15.92 5.42 -7.48
CA LEU A 38 16.39 6.58 -8.24
C LEU A 38 17.56 7.29 -7.56
N ARG A 39 17.74 7.10 -6.24
CA ARG A 39 18.74 7.80 -5.43
C ARG A 39 20.12 7.16 -5.56
N ASP A 40 20.20 5.85 -5.27
CA ASP A 40 21.47 5.13 -5.31
C ASP A 40 21.34 3.72 -5.93
N SER A 41 22.45 3.25 -6.49
CA SER A 41 22.58 1.93 -7.09
C SER A 41 22.50 0.78 -6.07
N PHE A 42 22.92 1.00 -4.81
CA PHE A 42 22.81 0.01 -3.74
C PHE A 42 21.34 -0.13 -3.32
N GLU A 43 20.68 0.98 -2.99
CA GLU A 43 19.24 1.01 -2.65
C GLU A 43 18.38 0.44 -3.77
N ARG A 44 18.71 0.71 -5.05
CA ARG A 44 18.02 0.12 -6.20
C ARG A 44 18.06 -1.40 -6.19
N ARG A 45 19.22 -1.99 -5.93
CA ARG A 45 19.38 -3.44 -5.88
C ARG A 45 18.58 -4.06 -4.74
N ASN A 46 18.64 -3.43 -3.57
CA ASN A 46 17.90 -3.89 -2.40
C ASN A 46 16.40 -3.76 -2.63
N LEU A 47 15.91 -2.63 -3.16
CA LEU A 47 14.50 -2.46 -3.48
C LEU A 47 14.01 -3.52 -4.47
N LEU A 48 14.79 -3.85 -5.51
CA LEU A 48 14.45 -4.94 -6.44
C LEU A 48 14.37 -6.30 -5.75
N ALA A 49 15.28 -6.59 -4.81
CA ALA A 49 15.25 -7.81 -4.02
C ALA A 49 14.02 -7.87 -3.09
N PHE A 50 13.70 -6.76 -2.42
CA PHE A 50 12.52 -6.62 -1.58
C PHE A 50 11.23 -6.82 -2.37
N GLY A 51 11.10 -6.13 -3.51
CA GLY A 51 9.93 -6.25 -4.39
C GLY A 51 9.72 -7.68 -4.86
N ARG A 52 10.77 -8.39 -5.27
CA ARG A 52 10.70 -9.81 -5.67
C ARG A 52 10.30 -10.73 -4.51
N ALA A 53 10.88 -10.51 -3.33
CA ALA A 53 10.53 -11.29 -2.14
C ALA A 53 9.06 -11.06 -1.76
N LEU A 54 8.57 -9.83 -1.87
CA LEU A 54 7.17 -9.49 -1.63
C LEU A 54 6.23 -10.08 -2.67
N ALA A 55 6.57 -10.05 -3.96
CA ALA A 55 5.78 -10.71 -5.01
C ALA A 55 5.54 -12.18 -4.67
N THR A 56 6.59 -12.88 -4.29
CA THR A 56 6.51 -14.28 -3.86
C THR A 56 5.59 -14.48 -2.66
N ASN A 57 5.61 -13.55 -1.69
CA ASN A 57 4.74 -13.62 -0.51
C ASN A 57 3.28 -13.34 -0.85
N ILE A 58 2.99 -12.33 -1.68
CA ILE A 58 1.63 -12.03 -2.14
C ILE A 58 0.98 -13.28 -2.73
N PHE A 59 1.69 -13.99 -3.61
CA PHE A 59 1.16 -15.22 -4.20
C PHE A 59 0.93 -16.35 -3.18
N LYS A 60 1.70 -16.40 -2.08
CA LYS A 60 1.59 -17.44 -1.05
C LYS A 60 0.54 -17.14 0.02
N HIS A 61 0.33 -15.86 0.32
CA HIS A 61 -0.33 -15.44 1.55
C HIS A 61 -1.22 -14.20 1.41
N GLY A 62 -1.28 -13.57 0.23
CA GLY A 62 -2.20 -12.48 -0.05
C GLY A 62 -1.89 -11.14 0.61
N GLN A 63 -0.62 -10.81 0.87
CA GLN A 63 -0.28 -9.53 1.50
C GLN A 63 -0.72 -8.32 0.68
N SER A 64 -1.11 -7.26 1.38
CA SER A 64 -1.38 -5.95 0.80
C SER A 64 -0.10 -5.12 0.70
N ILE A 65 0.12 -4.48 -0.44
CA ILE A 65 1.30 -3.62 -0.71
C ILE A 65 0.84 -2.30 -1.32
N ILE A 66 1.52 -1.20 -1.01
CA ILE A 66 1.35 0.09 -1.68
C ILE A 66 2.68 0.61 -2.22
N PHE A 67 2.61 1.40 -3.28
CA PHE A 67 3.74 2.21 -3.71
C PHE A 67 3.63 3.63 -3.21
N SER A 68 4.77 4.19 -2.83
CA SER A 68 4.90 5.59 -2.50
C SER A 68 6.20 6.15 -3.07
N SER A 69 6.24 7.47 -3.23
CA SER A 69 7.40 8.15 -3.77
C SER A 69 8.34 8.66 -2.68
N ASN A 70 7.88 8.94 -1.46
CA ASN A 70 8.64 9.69 -0.43
C ASN A 70 9.58 10.76 -1.02
N ALA A 71 9.05 11.52 -1.99
CA ALA A 71 9.87 12.32 -2.89
C ALA A 71 10.36 13.59 -2.20
N SER A 72 11.67 13.83 -2.22
CA SER A 72 12.26 15.09 -1.73
C SER A 72 12.34 16.18 -2.80
N ASN A 73 12.20 15.80 -4.07
CA ASN A 73 12.18 16.70 -5.22
C ASN A 73 11.14 16.26 -6.26
N SER A 74 10.76 17.17 -7.16
CA SER A 74 9.78 16.89 -8.22
C SER A 74 10.24 15.80 -9.20
N LEU A 75 11.54 15.63 -9.39
CA LEU A 75 12.14 14.64 -10.29
C LEU A 75 11.97 13.19 -9.82
N GLN A 76 11.61 12.97 -8.55
CA GLN A 76 11.34 11.64 -7.99
C GLN A 76 9.88 11.21 -8.16
N ILE A 77 8.98 12.07 -8.64
CA ILE A 77 7.58 11.73 -8.87
C ILE A 77 7.42 11.01 -10.22
N ARG A 78 6.57 9.99 -10.27
CA ARG A 78 6.27 9.19 -11.46
C ARG A 78 4.77 9.13 -11.71
N SER A 79 4.39 8.92 -12.97
CA SER A 79 2.98 8.72 -13.30
C SER A 79 2.49 7.35 -12.78
N PRO A 80 1.19 7.17 -12.55
CA PRO A 80 0.63 5.87 -12.15
C PRO A 80 0.98 4.73 -13.11
N TYR A 81 1.03 5.00 -14.42
CA TYR A 81 1.41 3.99 -15.42
C TYR A 81 2.89 3.61 -15.32
N ASP A 82 3.78 4.56 -15.06
CA ASP A 82 5.20 4.24 -14.82
C ASP A 82 5.37 3.39 -13.56
N MET A 83 4.56 3.64 -12.52
CA MET A 83 4.56 2.82 -11.31
C MET A 83 4.10 1.38 -11.59
N MET A 84 3.19 1.17 -12.55
CA MET A 84 2.81 -0.18 -12.97
C MET A 84 4.00 -0.91 -13.61
N GLU A 85 4.77 -0.23 -14.45
CA GLU A 85 5.98 -0.81 -15.07
C GLU A 85 7.06 -1.12 -14.03
N ILE A 86 7.26 -0.24 -13.03
CA ILE A 86 8.12 -0.54 -11.89
C ILE A 86 7.62 -1.79 -11.15
N GLY A 87 6.31 -1.96 -11.00
CA GLY A 87 5.69 -3.17 -10.44
C GLY A 87 6.04 -4.44 -11.20
N GLN A 88 6.01 -4.39 -12.54
CA GLN A 88 6.40 -5.51 -13.39
C GLN A 88 7.87 -5.92 -13.18
N LEU A 89 8.78 -4.98 -12.92
CA LEU A 89 10.19 -5.28 -12.60
C LEU A 89 10.35 -6.13 -11.34
N PHE A 90 9.42 -6.01 -10.39
CA PHE A 90 9.37 -6.83 -9.17
C PHE A 90 8.71 -8.20 -9.39
N GLY A 91 8.10 -8.43 -10.55
CA GLY A 91 7.35 -9.64 -10.87
C GLY A 91 5.86 -9.57 -10.52
N PHE A 92 5.30 -8.37 -10.34
CA PHE A 92 3.86 -8.20 -10.21
C PHE A 92 3.19 -8.31 -11.58
N ASN A 93 2.00 -8.92 -11.62
CA ASN A 93 1.16 -8.86 -12.81
C ASN A 93 0.49 -7.47 -12.93
N GLU A 94 -0.07 -7.17 -14.09
CA GLU A 94 -0.67 -5.85 -14.37
C GLU A 94 -1.86 -5.55 -13.43
N GLU A 95 -2.71 -6.55 -13.19
CA GLU A 95 -3.88 -6.42 -12.32
C GLU A 95 -3.51 -6.13 -10.87
N LEU A 96 -2.52 -6.85 -10.33
CA LEU A 96 -1.95 -6.61 -9.01
C LEU A 96 -1.31 -5.24 -8.94
N SER A 97 -0.59 -4.81 -9.97
CA SER A 97 0.03 -3.48 -10.01
C SER A 97 -1.04 -2.38 -9.97
N LYS A 98 -2.13 -2.52 -10.72
CA LYS A 98 -3.30 -1.62 -10.64
C LYS A 98 -3.91 -1.62 -9.25
N LYS A 99 -4.06 -2.79 -8.63
CA LYS A 99 -4.58 -2.92 -7.26
C LYS A 99 -3.68 -2.23 -6.23
N ILE A 100 -2.36 -2.37 -6.35
CA ILE A 100 -1.35 -1.74 -5.47
C ILE A 100 -1.41 -0.21 -5.55
N ILE A 101 -1.68 0.35 -6.73
CA ILE A 101 -1.69 1.80 -6.97
C ILE A 101 -3.04 2.43 -6.61
N ASN A 102 -4.14 1.73 -6.86
CA ASN A 102 -5.49 2.29 -6.71
C ASN A 102 -6.21 1.78 -5.45
N GLN A 103 -6.47 0.48 -5.36
CA GLN A 103 -7.32 -0.10 -4.33
C GLN A 103 -6.65 -0.17 -2.96
N ASN A 104 -5.43 -0.71 -2.89
CA ASN A 104 -4.74 -0.95 -1.62
C ASN A 104 -4.55 0.34 -0.79
N PRO A 105 -4.17 1.50 -1.37
CA PRO A 105 -4.11 2.76 -0.63
C PRO A 105 -5.47 3.20 -0.09
N MET A 106 -6.55 3.03 -0.86
CA MET A 106 -7.91 3.34 -0.40
C MET A 106 -8.31 2.45 0.77
N ASP A 107 -7.99 1.15 0.72
CA ASP A 107 -8.28 0.24 1.82
C ASP A 107 -7.49 0.62 3.09
N VAL A 108 -6.23 1.05 2.94
CA VAL A 108 -5.42 1.55 4.07
C VAL A 108 -6.06 2.79 4.68
N LEU A 109 -6.52 3.73 3.85
CA LEU A 109 -7.19 4.94 4.29
C LEU A 109 -8.51 4.61 5.02
N ALA A 110 -9.35 3.76 4.44
CA ALA A 110 -10.60 3.31 5.07
C ALA A 110 -10.31 2.66 6.44
N ARG A 111 -9.35 1.72 6.50
CA ARG A 111 -8.93 1.11 7.78
C ARG A 111 -8.41 2.15 8.78
N SER A 112 -7.69 3.17 8.32
CA SER A 112 -7.18 4.24 9.19
C SER A 112 -8.29 5.12 9.74
N PHE A 113 -9.28 5.41 8.92
CA PHE A 113 -10.46 6.20 9.29
C PHE A 113 -11.29 5.43 10.31
N SER A 114 -11.61 4.16 10.05
CA SER A 114 -12.37 3.31 10.98
C SER A 114 -11.70 3.22 12.35
N ARG A 115 -10.38 3.05 12.43
CA ARG A 115 -9.68 3.04 13.73
C ARG A 115 -9.78 4.34 14.52
N ARG A 116 -9.87 5.50 13.85
CA ARG A 116 -9.87 6.82 14.49
C ARG A 116 -11.27 7.34 14.81
N LYS A 117 -12.25 7.04 13.96
CA LYS A 117 -13.58 7.65 13.98
C LYS A 117 -14.69 6.67 14.37
N THR A 118 -14.34 5.39 14.54
CA THR A 118 -15.29 4.35 14.92
C THR A 118 -15.00 3.82 16.32
N VAL A 119 -16.02 3.79 17.17
CA VAL A 119 -16.01 3.00 18.41
C VAL A 119 -17.05 1.90 18.25
N GLN A 120 -16.64 0.63 18.33
CA GLN A 120 -17.53 -0.54 18.21
C GLN A 120 -18.43 -0.57 16.96
N GLY A 121 -17.94 -0.10 15.80
CA GLY A 121 -18.70 -0.09 14.55
C GLY A 121 -19.57 1.15 14.31
N THR A 122 -19.67 2.08 15.27
CA THR A 122 -20.39 3.35 15.10
C THR A 122 -19.46 4.47 14.66
N VAL A 123 -19.75 5.13 13.54
CA VAL A 123 -19.02 6.31 13.05
C VAL A 123 -19.68 7.57 13.59
N TRP A 124 -18.91 8.43 14.27
CA TRP A 124 -19.38 9.75 14.68
C TRP A 124 -19.14 10.76 13.56
N LEU A 125 -20.24 11.24 12.97
CA LEU A 125 -20.22 12.30 11.95
C LEU A 125 -20.52 13.64 12.63
N ASP A 126 -19.55 14.55 12.61
CA ASP A 126 -19.76 15.94 13.02
C ASP A 126 -20.30 16.71 11.82
N THR A 127 -21.61 16.92 11.77
CA THR A 127 -22.28 17.61 10.66
C THR A 127 -22.21 19.13 10.82
N GLU A 128 -21.08 19.69 11.22
CA GLU A 128 -20.91 21.15 11.34
C GLU A 128 -19.47 21.54 10.97
N LYS A 129 -19.15 21.55 9.65
CA LYS A 129 -18.14 22.44 9.00
C LYS A 129 -17.87 22.27 7.49
N ASP A 130 -18.68 21.54 6.71
CA ASP A 130 -18.43 21.35 5.25
C ASP A 130 -19.23 22.28 4.31
N ASN A 131 -19.66 23.45 4.79
CA ASN A 131 -20.47 24.37 4.00
C ASN A 131 -19.68 25.31 3.06
N LYS A 132 -18.49 24.89 2.57
CA LYS A 132 -17.84 25.51 1.41
C LYS A 132 -17.18 24.45 0.52
N GLN A 133 -17.86 24.20 -0.61
CA GLN A 133 -17.46 23.42 -1.79
C GLN A 133 -17.74 21.91 -1.71
N GLN A 134 -19.02 21.58 -1.70
CA GLN A 134 -19.53 20.34 -2.30
C GLN A 134 -19.04 20.23 -3.75
N THR A 135 -18.04 19.39 -3.99
CA THR A 135 -17.99 18.61 -5.23
C THR A 135 -18.43 17.23 -4.84
N THR A 136 -19.53 16.76 -5.39
CA THR A 136 -20.19 15.48 -5.10
C THR A 136 -19.19 14.33 -5.13
N ILE A 137 -18.75 13.86 -3.97
CA ILE A 137 -18.13 12.54 -3.83
C ILE A 137 -19.16 11.70 -3.09
N GLU A 138 -19.77 10.77 -3.82
CA GLU A 138 -20.63 9.73 -3.25
C GLU A 138 -19.96 9.14 -1.99
N PRO A 139 -20.68 8.98 -0.86
CA PRO A 139 -20.09 8.42 0.34
C PRO A 139 -19.54 7.02 0.06
N PHE A 140 -18.31 6.76 0.47
CA PHE A 140 -17.71 5.43 0.39
C PHE A 140 -18.50 4.47 1.29
N ILE A 141 -19.31 3.59 0.67
CA ILE A 141 -20.03 2.51 1.35
C ILE A 141 -19.13 1.28 1.35
N ALA A 142 -18.63 0.91 2.52
CA ALA A 142 -17.94 -0.36 2.71
C ALA A 142 -18.97 -1.50 2.71
N THR A 143 -19.30 -2.03 1.54
CA THR A 143 -20.16 -3.21 1.40
C THR A 143 -19.28 -4.45 1.20
N GLU A 144 -18.86 -5.10 2.28
CA GLU A 144 -18.53 -6.53 2.22
C GLU A 144 -19.82 -7.32 2.41
N THR A 145 -20.44 -7.73 1.30
CA THR A 145 -21.43 -8.81 1.32
C THR A 145 -20.67 -10.12 1.19
N ILE A 146 -20.45 -10.80 2.30
CA ILE A 146 -20.06 -12.21 2.33
C ILE A 146 -21.30 -13.00 1.88
N THR A 147 -21.30 -13.51 0.66
CA THR A 147 -22.21 -14.58 0.24
C THR A 147 -21.58 -15.92 0.61
N LEU A 148 -22.29 -16.68 1.45
CA LEU A 148 -22.02 -18.09 1.79
C LEU A 148 -22.08 -18.99 0.55
#